data_AF-A0A0A7GJQ8-F1
#
_entry.id   AF-A0A0A7GJQ8-F1
#
_cell.length_a   1.000
_cell.length_b   1.000
_cell.length_c   1.000
_cell.angle_alpha   90.00
_cell.angle_beta   90.00
_cell.angle_gamma   90.00
#
_symmetry.space_group_name_H-M   'P 1'
#
loop_
_entity.id
_entity.type
_entity.pdbx_description
1 polymer ?
#
loop_
_entity_poly.entity_id
_entity_poly.type
_entity_poly.pdbx_seq_one_letter_code
_entity_poly.pdbx_strand_id
1 'polypeptide(L)'
;MKTEEVMDRFQLGINGALLKSVEIAGSYVGRLTVSGYDFVLYDTPGQLELFLFSDFGIDLIERLEGFTAGLFIVDSSRIKDAARFSAMVSQSATVSLMLEIPTLTVFNKVDLHVPGSIEEYRSALESEGVLGEFFESLLRFVEATSMVYRPVLISARNGYRFDDLFSALNELFCTCGDLS
;
A
#
# COMPACT_ATOMS: atom_id res chain seq x y z
N MET A 1 -18.20 -12.49 -12.83
CA MET A 1 -19.31 -12.42 -11.85
C MET A 1 -19.14 -11.13 -11.09
N LYS A 2 -20.17 -10.30 -11.02
CA LYS A 2 -20.12 -9.05 -10.25
C LYS A 2 -20.49 -9.31 -8.78
N THR A 3 -20.09 -8.44 -7.86
CA THR A 3 -20.39 -8.61 -6.43
C THR A 3 -21.89 -8.64 -6.15
N GLU A 4 -22.70 -7.88 -6.89
CA GLU A 4 -24.16 -7.91 -6.79
C GLU A 4 -24.73 -9.31 -7.11
N GLU A 5 -24.16 -9.99 -8.11
CA GLU A 5 -24.55 -11.37 -8.45
C GLU A 5 -24.15 -12.36 -7.35
N VAL A 6 -23.04 -12.11 -6.65
CA VAL A 6 -22.60 -12.90 -5.48
C VAL A 6 -23.56 -12.66 -4.30
N MET A 7 -24.00 -11.42 -4.06
CA MET A 7 -25.00 -11.10 -3.04
C MET A 7 -26.27 -11.90 -3.26
N ASP A 8 -26.84 -11.86 -4.47
CA ASP A 8 -28.08 -12.54 -4.81
C ASP A 8 -27.92 -14.07 -4.74
N ARG A 9 -26.83 -14.61 -5.32
CA ARG A 9 -26.63 -16.06 -5.40
C ARG A 9 -26.38 -16.70 -4.04
N PHE A 10 -25.62 -16.05 -3.17
CA PHE A 10 -25.23 -16.60 -1.87
C PHE A 10 -26.05 -16.02 -0.72
N GLN A 11 -27.02 -15.13 -0.99
CA GLN A 11 -27.88 -14.48 0.00
C GLN A 11 -27.05 -13.74 1.06
N LEU A 12 -26.06 -12.97 0.61
CA LEU A 12 -25.11 -12.25 1.46
C LEU A 12 -25.35 -10.74 1.40
N GLY A 13 -25.11 -10.05 2.52
CA GLY A 13 -24.91 -8.60 2.53
C GLY A 13 -23.60 -8.20 1.84
N ILE A 14 -23.40 -6.91 1.59
CA ILE A 14 -22.27 -6.40 0.79
C ILE A 14 -20.89 -6.88 1.28
N ASN A 15 -20.62 -6.83 2.59
CA ASN A 15 -19.32 -7.28 3.13
C ASN A 15 -19.10 -8.78 2.93
N GLY A 16 -20.14 -9.59 3.16
CA GLY A 16 -20.06 -11.04 2.94
C GLY A 16 -19.87 -11.38 1.46
N ALA A 17 -20.53 -10.65 0.57
CA ALA A 17 -20.36 -10.83 -0.87
C ALA A 17 -18.99 -10.38 -1.36
N LEU A 18 -18.39 -9.32 -0.80
CA LEU A 18 -17.02 -8.91 -1.12
C LEU A 18 -16.01 -9.98 -0.72
N LEU A 19 -16.10 -10.51 0.52
CA LEU A 19 -15.27 -11.63 0.97
C LEU A 19 -15.45 -12.86 0.07
N LYS A 20 -16.71 -13.22 -0.25
CA LYS A 20 -17.00 -14.34 -1.14
C LYS A 20 -16.51 -14.12 -2.57
N SER A 21 -16.53 -12.87 -3.06
CA SER A 21 -16.02 -12.51 -4.38
C SER A 21 -14.51 -12.75 -4.47
N VAL A 22 -13.78 -12.38 -3.42
CA VAL A 22 -12.32 -12.59 -3.35
C VAL A 22 -11.98 -14.06 -3.18
N GLU A 23 -12.74 -14.81 -2.37
CA GLU A 23 -12.61 -16.28 -2.27
C GLU A 23 -12.80 -16.97 -3.64
N ILE A 24 -13.83 -16.57 -4.40
CA ILE A 24 -14.06 -17.07 -5.76
C ILE A 24 -12.89 -16.68 -6.68
N ALA A 25 -12.38 -15.44 -6.58
CA ALA A 25 -11.23 -14.99 -7.35
C ALA A 25 -9.96 -15.80 -7.05
N GLY A 26 -9.79 -16.25 -5.80
CA GLY A 26 -8.75 -17.21 -5.35
C GLY A 26 -8.60 -18.42 -6.26
N SER A 27 -9.71 -18.99 -6.69
CA SER A 27 -9.73 -20.17 -7.59
C SER A 27 -9.18 -19.88 -9.00
N TYR A 28 -8.99 -18.61 -9.35
CA TYR A 28 -8.52 -18.16 -10.67
C TYR A 28 -7.16 -17.47 -10.62
N VAL A 29 -6.47 -17.40 -9.47
CA VAL A 29 -5.21 -16.66 -9.32
C VAL A 29 -4.16 -17.06 -10.36
N GLY A 30 -4.01 -18.36 -10.65
CA GLY A 30 -3.08 -18.82 -11.69
C GLY A 30 -3.39 -18.37 -13.12
N ARG A 31 -4.58 -17.82 -13.37
CA ARG A 31 -4.95 -17.18 -14.66
C ARG A 31 -4.80 -15.66 -14.62
N LEU A 32 -4.61 -15.08 -13.44
CA LEU A 32 -4.39 -13.64 -13.26
C LEU A 32 -2.92 -13.29 -13.46
N THR A 33 -2.00 -14.21 -13.18
CA THR A 33 -0.57 -14.00 -13.41
C THR A 33 -0.27 -13.99 -14.90
N VAL A 34 0.43 -12.95 -15.35
CA VAL A 34 0.84 -12.77 -16.75
C VAL A 34 2.34 -12.52 -16.82
N SER A 35 2.96 -12.98 -17.91
CA SER A 35 4.40 -12.84 -18.17
C SER A 35 4.67 -12.36 -19.60
N GLY A 36 5.92 -11.95 -19.87
CA GLY A 36 6.34 -11.47 -21.19
C GLY A 36 6.09 -9.99 -21.48
N TYR A 37 5.86 -9.19 -20.44
CA TYR A 37 5.73 -7.73 -20.53
C TYR A 37 6.84 -7.07 -19.71
N ASP A 38 7.24 -5.85 -20.11
CA ASP A 38 8.24 -5.07 -19.37
C ASP A 38 7.72 -4.67 -17.97
N PHE A 39 6.42 -4.36 -17.88
CA PHE A 39 5.73 -4.03 -16.64
C PHE A 39 4.32 -4.62 -16.62
N VAL A 40 3.91 -5.11 -15.47
CA VAL A 40 2.54 -5.58 -15.21
C VAL A 40 2.01 -4.84 -13.99
N LEU A 41 0.84 -4.20 -14.13
CA LEU A 41 0.16 -3.51 -13.03
C LEU A 41 -1.04 -4.34 -12.58
N TYR A 42 -1.02 -4.74 -11.31
CA TYR A 42 -2.12 -5.42 -10.66
C TYR A 42 -2.92 -4.43 -9.82
N ASP A 43 -4.18 -4.22 -10.19
CA ASP A 43 -5.13 -3.42 -9.39
C ASP A 43 -5.79 -4.33 -8.35
N THR A 44 -5.61 -4.00 -7.07
CA THR A 44 -6.06 -4.81 -5.95
C THR A 44 -7.52 -4.47 -5.57
N PRO A 45 -8.21 -5.31 -4.80
CA PRO A 45 -9.52 -4.95 -4.24
C PRO A 45 -9.48 -3.59 -3.52
N GLY A 46 -10.50 -2.76 -3.74
CA GLY A 46 -10.53 -1.39 -3.20
C GLY A 46 -10.61 -1.28 -1.66
N GLN A 47 -10.82 -2.40 -0.97
CA GLN A 47 -10.68 -2.50 0.48
C GLN A 47 -9.39 -3.27 0.79
N LEU A 48 -8.49 -2.61 1.51
CA LEU A 48 -7.16 -3.14 1.84
C LEU A 48 -7.25 -4.46 2.61
N GLU A 49 -8.26 -4.61 3.47
CA GLU A 49 -8.46 -5.81 4.28
C GLU A 49 -8.76 -7.04 3.44
N LEU A 50 -9.45 -6.86 2.31
CA LEU A 50 -9.75 -7.96 1.40
C LEU A 50 -8.50 -8.50 0.71
N PHE A 51 -7.47 -7.67 0.54
CA PHE A 51 -6.22 -8.10 -0.07
C PHE A 51 -5.22 -8.64 0.98
N LEU A 52 -5.01 -7.92 2.08
CA LEU A 52 -3.99 -8.29 3.08
C LEU A 52 -4.38 -9.45 4.00
N PHE A 53 -5.66 -9.62 4.30
CA PHE A 53 -6.12 -10.62 5.29
C PHE A 53 -6.89 -11.78 4.67
N SER A 54 -6.86 -11.92 3.34
CA SER A 54 -7.41 -13.08 2.66
C SER A 54 -6.30 -13.89 2.00
N ASP A 55 -6.54 -15.19 1.86
CA ASP A 55 -5.62 -16.11 1.17
C ASP A 55 -5.38 -15.68 -0.29
N PHE A 56 -6.34 -14.98 -0.92
CA PHE A 56 -6.22 -14.51 -2.31
C PHE A 56 -5.03 -13.58 -2.53
N GLY A 57 -4.80 -12.62 -1.62
CA GLY A 57 -3.72 -11.64 -1.82
C GLY A 57 -2.35 -12.28 -1.67
N ILE A 58 -2.19 -13.14 -0.66
CA ILE A 58 -0.97 -13.92 -0.41
C ILE A 58 -0.70 -14.84 -1.60
N ASP A 59 -1.69 -15.65 -1.99
CA ASP A 59 -1.58 -16.58 -3.13
C ASP A 59 -1.22 -15.86 -4.43
N LEU A 60 -1.77 -14.66 -4.65
CA LEU A 60 -1.44 -13.86 -5.84
C LEU A 60 0.03 -13.46 -5.82
N ILE A 61 0.50 -12.86 -4.73
CA ILE A 61 1.88 -12.36 -4.59
C ILE A 61 2.89 -13.51 -4.76
N GLU A 62 2.66 -14.65 -4.11
CA GLU A 62 3.55 -15.82 -4.21
C GLU A 62 3.69 -16.39 -5.64
N ARG A 63 2.68 -16.15 -6.48
CA ARG A 63 2.66 -16.62 -7.87
C ARG A 63 3.17 -15.59 -8.87
N LEU A 64 3.43 -14.35 -8.45
CA LEU A 64 3.99 -13.33 -9.33
C LEU A 64 5.43 -13.70 -9.69
N GLU A 65 5.75 -13.61 -10.98
CA GLU A 65 7.07 -13.87 -11.49
C GLU A 65 7.86 -12.57 -11.65
N GLY A 66 9.17 -12.65 -11.42
CA GLY A 66 10.06 -11.50 -11.51
C GLY A 66 10.02 -10.60 -10.27
N PHE A 67 10.71 -9.48 -10.35
CA PHE A 67 10.72 -8.52 -9.25
C PHE A 67 9.34 -7.89 -9.09
N THR A 68 8.77 -8.04 -7.90
CA THR A 68 7.44 -7.53 -7.56
C THR A 68 7.58 -6.47 -6.47
N ALA A 69 6.89 -5.34 -6.66
CA ALA A 69 6.83 -4.27 -5.68
C ALA A 69 5.38 -3.87 -5.39
N GLY A 70 5.08 -3.60 -4.11
CA GLY A 70 3.81 -3.05 -3.67
C GLY A 70 3.79 -1.52 -3.75
N LEU A 71 2.66 -0.94 -4.15
CA LEU A 71 2.40 0.49 -4.03
C LEU A 71 1.29 0.71 -3.02
N PHE A 72 1.64 1.15 -1.81
CA PHE A 72 0.65 1.55 -0.81
C PHE A 72 0.22 3.00 -1.05
N ILE A 73 -0.96 3.17 -1.65
CA ILE A 73 -1.48 4.48 -2.05
C ILE A 73 -2.25 5.12 -0.90
N VAL A 74 -1.77 6.27 -0.43
CA VAL A 74 -2.38 7.07 0.63
C VAL A 74 -3.08 8.29 0.04
N ASP A 75 -4.30 8.57 0.50
CA ASP A 75 -5.00 9.82 0.18
C ASP A 75 -4.44 10.96 1.03
N SER A 76 -3.56 11.78 0.45
CA SER A 76 -2.92 12.92 1.13
C SER A 76 -3.92 13.93 1.69
N SER A 77 -5.08 14.12 1.05
CA SER A 77 -6.13 15.07 1.51
C SER A 77 -6.75 14.70 2.85
N ARG A 78 -6.50 13.48 3.33
CA ARG A 78 -6.97 12.99 4.64
C ARG A 78 -5.99 13.31 5.76
N ILE A 79 -4.76 13.68 5.48
CA ILE A 79 -3.71 13.93 6.48
C ILE A 79 -3.81 15.37 6.97
N LYS A 80 -4.65 15.60 7.98
CA LYS A 80 -4.95 16.95 8.47
C LYS A 80 -4.11 17.39 9.67
N ASP A 81 -3.45 16.44 10.32
CA ASP A 81 -2.65 16.64 11.53
C ASP A 81 -1.64 15.51 11.72
N ALA A 82 -0.76 15.70 12.69
CA ALA A 82 0.32 14.76 12.99
C ALA A 82 -0.18 13.38 13.45
N ALA A 83 -1.32 13.34 14.16
CA ALA A 83 -1.95 12.08 14.57
C ALA A 83 -2.43 11.25 13.36
N ARG A 84 -2.98 11.89 12.32
CA ARG A 84 -3.32 11.17 11.08
C ARG A 84 -2.09 10.75 10.30
N PHE A 85 -1.05 11.58 10.27
CA PHE A 85 0.21 11.21 9.63
C PHE A 85 0.84 9.99 10.31
N SER A 86 0.90 9.95 11.64
CA SER A 86 1.44 8.81 12.39
C SER A 86 0.64 7.52 12.14
N ALA A 87 -0.68 7.62 12.06
CA ALA A 87 -1.52 6.48 11.67
C ALA A 87 -1.20 5.96 10.26
N MET A 88 -0.91 6.85 9.30
CA MET A 88 -0.53 6.46 7.93
C MET A 88 0.86 5.82 7.87
N VAL A 89 1.83 6.33 8.63
CA VAL A 89 3.15 5.69 8.76
C VAL A 89 2.98 4.29 9.37
N SER A 90 2.11 4.14 10.37
CA SER A 90 1.83 2.84 10.99
C SER A 90 1.17 1.88 10.01
N GLN A 91 0.21 2.36 9.22
CA GLN A 91 -0.45 1.53 8.21
C GLN A 91 0.51 1.11 7.10
N SER A 92 1.38 2.01 6.65
CA SER A 92 2.46 1.70 5.72
C SER A 92 3.35 0.58 6.26
N ALA A 93 3.77 0.69 7.52
CA ALA A 93 4.55 -0.35 8.19
C ALA A 93 3.78 -1.69 8.28
N THR A 94 2.49 -1.68 8.57
CA THR A 94 1.68 -2.91 8.56
C THR A 94 1.60 -3.52 7.16
N VAL A 95 1.38 -2.70 6.13
CA VAL A 95 1.23 -3.16 4.74
C VAL A 95 2.51 -3.84 4.27
N SER A 96 3.68 -3.21 4.40
CA SER A 96 4.90 -3.87 3.88
C SER A 96 5.32 -5.09 4.69
N LEU A 97 4.95 -5.19 5.98
CA LEU A 97 5.14 -6.42 6.75
C LEU A 97 4.24 -7.55 6.23
N MET A 98 2.98 -7.26 5.98
CA MET A 98 1.99 -8.26 5.56
C MET A 98 2.20 -8.73 4.11
N LEU A 99 2.67 -7.84 3.23
CA LEU A 99 2.90 -8.18 1.82
C LEU A 99 4.19 -8.97 1.58
N GLU A 100 5.16 -8.89 2.50
CA GLU A 100 6.48 -9.54 2.40
C GLU A 100 7.24 -9.25 1.09
N ILE A 101 6.90 -8.17 0.40
CA ILE A 101 7.58 -7.65 -0.79
C ILE A 101 7.99 -6.19 -0.61
N PRO A 102 9.03 -5.71 -1.32
CA PRO A 102 9.40 -4.31 -1.31
C PRO A 102 8.19 -3.42 -1.62
N THR A 103 7.86 -2.48 -0.72
CA THR A 103 6.63 -1.67 -0.84
C THR A 103 6.97 -0.19 -0.71
N LEU A 104 6.49 0.62 -1.66
CA LEU A 104 6.60 2.08 -1.63
C LEU A 104 5.31 2.70 -1.09
N THR A 105 5.46 3.73 -0.27
CA THR A 105 4.32 4.55 0.18
C THR A 105 4.14 5.74 -0.74
N VAL A 106 2.99 5.83 -1.39
CA VAL A 106 2.68 6.84 -2.40
C VAL A 106 1.53 7.71 -1.92
N PHE A 107 1.81 8.96 -1.58
CA PHE A 107 0.80 9.96 -1.24
C PHE A 107 0.22 10.54 -2.54
N ASN A 108 -1.00 10.12 -2.87
CA ASN A 108 -1.76 10.60 -4.01
C ASN A 108 -2.65 11.79 -3.62
N LYS A 109 -3.15 12.52 -4.64
CA LYS A 109 -4.03 13.70 -4.53
C LYS A 109 -3.34 14.94 -3.96
N VAL A 110 -2.04 15.08 -4.21
CA VAL A 110 -1.26 16.24 -3.72
C VAL A 110 -1.66 17.56 -4.38
N ASP A 111 -2.47 17.51 -5.44
CA ASP A 111 -3.17 18.68 -5.99
C ASP A 111 -4.21 19.27 -5.02
N LEU A 112 -4.65 18.49 -4.02
CA LEU A 112 -5.58 18.92 -2.98
C LEU A 112 -4.86 19.27 -1.67
N HIS A 113 -3.88 18.47 -1.26
CA HIS A 113 -3.12 18.69 -0.04
C HIS A 113 -1.75 18.03 -0.11
N VAL A 114 -0.69 18.77 0.22
CA VAL A 114 0.66 18.22 0.36
C VAL A 114 0.92 17.99 1.85
N PRO A 115 1.19 16.75 2.29
CA PRO A 115 1.53 16.49 3.70
C PRO A 115 2.89 17.13 4.05
N GLY A 116 3.05 17.49 5.30
CA GLY A 116 4.31 17.99 5.85
C GLY A 116 5.41 16.93 5.92
N SER A 117 6.60 17.33 6.35
CA SER A 117 7.71 16.39 6.54
C SER A 117 7.54 15.55 7.81
N ILE A 118 8.28 14.44 7.91
CA ILE A 118 8.31 13.64 9.14
C ILE A 118 8.76 14.51 10.32
N GLU A 119 9.75 15.38 10.13
CA GLU A 119 10.29 16.26 11.16
C GLU A 119 9.27 17.30 11.63
N GLU A 120 8.48 17.85 10.71
CA GLU A 120 7.38 18.76 11.07
C GLU A 120 6.34 18.05 11.94
N TYR A 121 5.92 16.84 11.55
CA TYR A 121 4.97 16.05 12.33
C TYR A 121 5.56 15.52 13.64
N ARG A 122 6.86 15.20 13.65
CA ARG A 122 7.60 14.81 14.84
C ARG A 122 7.58 15.94 15.87
N SER A 123 7.99 17.15 15.47
CA SER A 123 7.99 18.32 16.33
C SER A 123 6.59 18.65 16.86
N ALA A 124 5.56 18.52 16.01
CA ALA A 124 4.17 18.71 16.44
C ALA A 124 3.71 17.71 17.51
N LEU A 125 4.31 16.52 17.58
CA LEU A 125 3.95 15.45 18.52
C LEU A 125 4.86 15.40 19.77
N GLU A 126 5.97 16.14 19.81
CA GLU A 126 6.91 16.11 20.94
C GLU A 126 6.27 16.41 22.30
N SER A 127 5.25 17.29 22.32
CA SER A 127 4.53 17.65 23.56
C SER A 127 3.25 16.85 23.81
N GLU A 128 2.89 15.90 22.94
CA GLU A 128 1.60 15.18 22.98
C GLU A 128 1.62 13.93 23.88
N GLY A 129 2.56 13.87 24.84
CA GLY A 129 2.68 12.79 25.82
C GLY A 129 2.75 11.41 25.15
N VAL A 130 1.76 10.55 25.42
CA VAL A 130 1.69 9.17 24.92
C VAL A 130 1.69 9.09 23.38
N LEU A 131 1.05 10.05 22.69
CA LEU A 131 1.03 10.04 21.21
C LEU A 131 2.40 10.35 20.62
N GLY A 132 3.15 11.26 21.25
CA GLY A 132 4.55 11.54 20.88
C GLY A 132 5.44 10.32 21.08
N GLU A 133 5.36 9.67 22.25
CA GLU A 133 6.13 8.46 22.55
C GLU A 133 5.81 7.29 21.60
N PHE A 134 4.52 7.13 21.23
CA PHE A 134 4.09 6.15 20.24
C PHE A 134 4.70 6.45 18.87
N PHE A 135 4.63 7.70 18.40
CA PHE A 135 5.15 8.07 17.09
C PHE A 135 6.68 7.91 17.02
N GLU A 136 7.40 8.30 18.06
CA GLU A 136 8.85 8.06 18.17
C GLU A 136 9.21 6.57 18.14
N SER A 137 8.42 5.74 18.82
CA SER A 137 8.61 4.29 18.80
C SER A 137 8.30 3.70 17.42
N LEU A 138 7.30 4.23 16.73
CA LEU A 138 6.96 3.84 15.37
C LEU A 138 8.04 4.22 14.36
N LEU A 139 8.59 5.44 14.44
CA LEU A 139 9.69 5.87 13.57
C LEU A 139 10.92 4.99 13.79
N ARG A 140 11.27 4.70 15.05
CA ARG A 140 12.35 3.75 15.37
C ARG A 140 12.07 2.35 14.83
N PHE A 141 10.82 1.88 14.85
CA PHE A 141 10.46 0.59 14.27
C PHE A 141 10.68 0.58 12.75
N VAL A 142 10.26 1.62 12.05
CA VAL A 142 10.49 1.77 10.61
C VAL A 142 12.00 1.85 10.31
N GLU A 143 12.77 2.65 11.07
CA GLU A 143 14.22 2.77 10.92
C GLU A 143 14.99 1.49 11.24
N ALA A 144 14.54 0.72 12.24
CA ALA A 144 15.18 -0.53 12.66
C ALA A 144 14.88 -1.72 11.76
N THR A 145 13.91 -1.58 10.86
CA THR A 145 13.56 -2.60 9.88
C THR A 145 14.13 -2.21 8.52
N SER A 146 14.19 -3.15 7.57
CA SER A 146 14.51 -2.84 6.16
C SER A 146 13.36 -2.08 5.46
N MET A 147 12.38 -1.57 6.21
CA MET A 147 11.24 -0.84 5.70
C MET A 147 11.65 0.59 5.37
N VAL A 148 11.90 0.86 4.10
CA VAL A 148 12.21 2.22 3.65
C VAL A 148 10.91 3.02 3.55
N TYR A 149 10.64 3.87 4.54
CA TYR A 149 9.63 4.91 4.38
C TYR A 149 10.17 6.02 3.49
N ARG A 150 9.88 5.92 2.19
CA ARG A 150 10.14 6.97 1.21
C ARG A 150 8.82 7.54 0.71
N PRO A 151 8.38 8.72 1.17
CA PRO A 151 7.14 9.31 0.72
C PRO A 151 7.28 9.77 -0.73
N VAL A 152 6.55 9.13 -1.64
CA VAL A 152 6.42 9.59 -3.03
C VAL A 152 5.14 10.42 -3.14
N LEU A 153 5.27 11.68 -3.54
CA LEU A 153 4.16 12.64 -3.61
C LEU A 153 3.69 12.78 -5.06
N ILE A 154 2.46 12.36 -5.39
CA ILE A 154 1.92 12.39 -6.75
C ILE A 154 0.49 12.96 -6.83
N SER A 155 0.07 13.37 -8.03
CA SER A 155 -1.35 13.46 -8.35
C SER A 155 -1.68 12.62 -9.57
N ALA A 156 -2.41 11.52 -9.33
CA ALA A 156 -2.91 10.65 -10.40
C ALA A 156 -3.92 11.36 -11.34
N ARG A 157 -4.49 12.50 -10.91
CA ARG A 157 -5.46 13.26 -11.71
C ARG A 157 -4.81 13.92 -12.92
N ASN A 158 -3.59 14.42 -12.77
CA ASN A 158 -2.89 15.20 -13.79
C ASN A 158 -1.48 14.66 -14.12
N GLY A 159 -1.09 13.54 -13.52
CA GLY A 159 0.24 12.92 -13.72
C GLY A 159 1.38 13.64 -13.00
N TYR A 160 1.09 14.59 -12.10
CA TYR A 160 2.12 15.34 -11.39
C TYR A 160 3.04 14.40 -10.61
N ARG A 161 4.36 14.59 -10.82
CA ARG A 161 5.47 13.86 -10.18
C ARG A 161 5.46 12.34 -10.40
N PHE A 162 4.88 11.86 -11.49
CA PHE A 162 5.00 10.45 -11.87
C PHE A 162 6.46 10.07 -12.17
N ASP A 163 7.28 11.00 -12.67
CA ASP A 163 8.72 10.77 -12.87
C ASP A 163 9.44 10.40 -11.55
N ASP A 164 9.02 10.98 -10.43
CA ASP A 164 9.57 10.65 -9.11
C ASP A 164 9.12 9.26 -8.65
N LEU A 165 7.88 8.87 -8.96
CA LEU A 165 7.39 7.52 -8.72
C LEU A 165 8.17 6.49 -9.54
N PHE A 166 8.37 6.74 -10.84
CA PHE A 166 9.15 5.86 -11.70
C PHE A 166 10.61 5.79 -11.26
N SER A 167 11.20 6.90 -10.82
CA SER A 167 12.57 6.91 -10.27
C SER A 167 12.67 6.08 -8.99
N ALA A 168 11.74 6.26 -8.04
CA ALA A 168 11.71 5.49 -6.81
C ALA A 168 11.49 3.98 -7.06
N LEU A 169 10.63 3.63 -8.03
CA LEU A 169 10.48 2.26 -8.48
C LEU A 169 11.78 1.74 -9.09
N ASN A 170 12.38 2.45 -10.05
CA ASN A 170 13.62 2.01 -10.68
C ASN A 170 14.74 1.78 -9.66
N GLU A 171 14.92 2.66 -8.69
CA GLU A 171 15.88 2.47 -7.60
C GLU A 171 15.59 1.20 -6.78
N LEU A 172 14.31 0.91 -6.50
CA LEU A 172 13.89 -0.30 -5.80
C LEU A 172 14.22 -1.57 -6.60
N PHE A 173 13.97 -1.55 -7.91
CA PHE A 173 14.31 -2.66 -8.81
C PHE A 173 15.83 -2.85 -8.95
N CYS A 174 16.61 -1.77 -9.07
CA CYS A 174 18.07 -1.83 -9.17
C CYS A 174 18.72 -2.37 -7.87
N THR A 175 18.26 -1.91 -6.70
CA THR A 175 18.82 -2.33 -5.40
C THR A 175 18.66 -3.84 -5.19
N CYS A 176 17.60 -4.44 -5.73
CA CYS A 176 17.38 -5.88 -5.65
C CYS A 176 18.08 -6.67 -6.77
N GLY A 177 18.35 -6.07 -7.93
CA GLY A 177 19.14 -6.70 -9.01
C GLY A 177 20.63 -6.86 -8.68
N ASP A 178 21.18 -6.02 -7.79
CA ASP A 178 22.57 -6.15 -7.31
C ASP A 178 22.78 -7.30 -6.30
N LEU A 179 21.69 -7.89 -5.79
CA LEU A 179 21.70 -9.00 -4.81
C LEU A 179 21.41 -10.37 -5.44
N SER A 180 21.14 -10.43 -6.74
CA SER A 180 20.80 -11.65 -7.49
C SER A 180 21.93 -12.15 -8.38
#